data_AF-A1BFZ5-F1
#
_entry.id   AF-A1BFZ5-F1
#
_cell.length_a   1.000
_cell.length_b   1.000
_cell.length_c   1.000
_cell.angle_alpha   90.00
_cell.angle_beta   90.00
_cell.angle_gamma   90.00
#
_symmetry.space_group_name_H-M   'P 1'
#
loop_
_entity.id
_entity.type
_entity.pdbx_description
1 polymer ?
#
loop_
_entity_poly.entity_id
_entity_poly.type
_entity_poly.pdbx_seq_one_letter_code
_entity_poly.pdbx_strand_id
1 'polypeptide(L)'
;MSKAFAIDFEWLERFTPDEAERFTFADIKITVGGVLITERALLRLVGDRLYSPDTDKFLPVTTVNTARQKFQRAFAQEFLCPSNALKDFIGEDFGEEKLDEAAHYFNVSTRVIETTLVNKGFIDRRSLFD
;
A
#
# COMPACT_ATOMS: atom_id res chain seq x y z
N MET A 1 -15.53 -26.68 13.15
CA MET A 1 -15.32 -25.30 13.67
C MET A 1 -14.52 -24.53 12.63
N SER A 2 -15.12 -23.56 11.94
CA SER A 2 -14.35 -22.65 11.09
C SER A 2 -13.40 -21.87 11.99
N LYS A 3 -12.10 -21.87 11.69
CA LYS A 3 -11.14 -21.09 12.47
C LYS A 3 -11.54 -19.62 12.32
N ALA A 4 -11.81 -18.94 13.44
CA ALA A 4 -12.16 -17.52 13.46
C ALA A 4 -11.01 -16.61 12.98
N PHE A 5 -9.80 -17.18 12.85
CA PHE A 5 -8.55 -16.51 12.50
C PHE A 5 -7.61 -17.49 11.77
N ALA A 6 -7.07 -17.08 10.62
CA ALA A 6 -6.06 -17.81 9.86
C ALA A 6 -4.97 -16.86 9.37
N ILE A 7 -3.72 -17.31 9.43
CA ILE A 7 -2.57 -16.65 8.81
C ILE A 7 -1.97 -17.66 7.84
N ASP A 8 -1.99 -17.31 6.55
CA ASP A 8 -1.39 -18.12 5.50
C ASP A 8 -0.13 -17.41 5.00
N PHE A 9 0.98 -18.16 4.98
CA PHE A 9 2.27 -17.67 4.50
C PHE A 9 2.60 -18.42 3.21
N GLU A 10 2.61 -17.69 2.10
CA GLU A 10 3.14 -18.18 0.84
C GLU A 10 4.53 -17.57 0.65
N TRP A 11 5.56 -18.38 0.90
CA TRP A 11 6.94 -17.98 0.62
C TRP A 11 7.11 -17.89 -0.89
N LEU A 12 7.30 -16.68 -1.40
CA LEU A 12 7.62 -16.46 -2.82
C LEU A 12 8.99 -17.10 -3.12
N GLU A 13 9.19 -17.56 -4.36
CA GLU A 13 10.49 -18.04 -4.80
C GLU A 13 11.55 -16.97 -4.55
N ARG A 14 12.70 -17.36 -3.97
CA ARG A 14 13.81 -16.43 -3.74
C ARG A 14 14.32 -15.94 -5.10
N PHE A 15 13.89 -14.76 -5.51
CA PHE A 15 14.57 -14.04 -6.56
C PHE A 15 15.92 -13.59 -6.00
N THR A 16 17.02 -14.05 -6.59
CA THR A 16 18.35 -13.48 -6.36
C THR A 16 18.68 -12.56 -7.53
N PRO A 17 18.40 -11.25 -7.45
CA PRO A 17 19.06 -10.30 -8.32
C PRO A 17 20.38 -9.88 -7.67
N ASP A 18 21.41 -9.88 -8.50
CA ASP A 18 22.58 -9.03 -8.35
C ASP A 18 22.12 -7.57 -8.17
N GLU A 19 22.79 -6.83 -7.30
CA GLU A 19 22.48 -5.45 -6.87
C GLU A 19 21.16 -5.24 -6.07
N ALA A 20 21.32 -5.12 -4.75
CA ALA A 20 20.62 -4.23 -3.79
C ALA A 20 19.10 -3.95 -3.91
N GLU A 21 18.30 -4.71 -4.66
CA GLU A 21 16.88 -4.44 -4.86
C GLU A 21 15.95 -5.47 -4.19
N ARG A 22 15.09 -4.91 -3.35
CA ARG A 22 13.74 -5.37 -2.97
C ARG A 22 13.63 -6.75 -2.32
N PHE A 23 13.65 -6.71 -0.99
CA PHE A 23 13.22 -7.82 -0.15
C PHE A 23 11.71 -7.77 0.14
N THR A 24 10.89 -8.27 -0.78
CA THR A 24 9.52 -8.69 -0.43
C THR A 24 9.57 -10.18 -0.09
N PHE A 25 9.80 -10.51 1.19
CA PHE A 25 10.13 -11.88 1.62
C PHE A 25 8.95 -12.86 1.67
N ALA A 26 7.70 -12.40 1.64
CA ALA A 26 6.51 -13.27 1.64
C ALA A 26 5.25 -12.48 1.21
N ASP A 27 4.33 -13.16 0.54
CA ASP A 27 2.95 -12.69 0.44
C ASP A 27 2.22 -13.11 1.75
N ILE A 28 1.90 -12.13 2.60
CA ILE A 28 1.25 -12.38 3.90
C ILE A 28 -0.25 -12.16 3.74
N LYS A 29 -1.02 -13.24 3.78
CA LYS A 29 -2.49 -13.21 3.74
C LYS A 29 -3.03 -13.51 5.13
N ILE A 30 -3.60 -12.49 5.78
CA ILE A 30 -4.28 -12.64 7.08
C ILE A 30 -5.78 -12.62 6.84
N THR A 31 -6.48 -13.65 7.32
CA THR A 31 -7.93 -13.76 7.19
C THR A 31 -8.58 -13.86 8.57
N VAL A 32 -9.55 -12.99 8.85
CA VAL A 32 -10.30 -12.98 10.12
C VAL A 32 -11.80 -13.09 9.82
N GLY A 33 -12.45 -14.13 10.34
CA GLY A 33 -13.88 -14.37 10.05
C GLY A 33 -14.20 -14.56 8.57
N GLY A 34 -13.25 -15.02 7.75
CA GLY A 34 -13.40 -15.13 6.30
C GLY A 34 -13.14 -13.83 5.52
N VAL A 35 -12.82 -12.73 6.20
CA VAL A 35 -12.45 -11.45 5.58
C VAL A 35 -10.94 -11.38 5.41
N LEU A 36 -10.49 -11.22 4.16
CA LEU A 36 -9.10 -11.02 3.82
C LEU A 36 -8.67 -9.61 4.24
N ILE A 37 -7.81 -9.52 5.26
CA ILE A 37 -7.15 -8.30 5.73
C ILE A 37 -5.81 -8.23 4.98
N THR A 38 -5.88 -8.00 3.68
CA THR A 38 -4.70 -7.91 2.79
C THR A 38 -3.69 -6.88 3.28
N GLU A 39 -2.45 -7.03 2.81
CA GLU A 39 -1.25 -6.20 3.03
C GLU A 39 -1.52 -4.73 3.38
N ARG A 40 -2.38 -4.02 2.62
CA ARG A 40 -2.74 -2.62 2.88
C ARG A 40 -3.39 -2.37 4.25
N ALA A 41 -4.33 -3.22 4.66
CA ALA A 41 -5.01 -3.06 5.94
C ALA A 41 -4.08 -3.42 7.11
N LEU A 42 -3.16 -4.36 6.91
CA LEU A 42 -2.09 -4.65 7.87
C LEU A 42 -1.13 -3.47 8.02
N LEU A 43 -0.65 -2.88 6.92
CA LEU A 43 0.21 -1.70 6.96
C LEU A 43 -0.46 -0.50 7.61
N ARG A 44 -1.79 -0.37 7.47
CA ARG A 44 -2.57 0.64 8.21
C ARG A 44 -2.52 0.41 9.73
N LEU A 45 -2.57 -0.83 10.20
CA LEU A 45 -2.41 -1.17 11.62
C LEU A 45 -0.97 -0.90 12.11
N VAL A 46 0.03 -1.23 11.29
CA VAL A 46 1.44 -0.91 11.59
C VAL A 46 1.63 0.61 11.70
N GLY A 47 1.12 1.37 10.73
CA GLY A 47 1.16 2.83 10.76
C GLY A 47 0.42 3.40 11.97
N ASP A 48 -0.74 2.83 12.34
CA ASP A 48 -1.48 3.24 13.53
C ASP A 48 -0.65 3.07 14.80
N ARG A 49 0.04 1.94 14.93
CA ARG A 49 0.88 1.62 16.08
C ARG A 49 2.09 2.54 16.19
N LEU A 50 2.69 2.92 15.07
CA LEU A 50 3.85 3.83 15.02
C LEU A 50 3.46 5.29 15.34
N TYR A 51 2.24 5.70 14.98
CA TYR A 51 1.78 7.08 15.15
C TYR A 51 1.06 7.34 16.48
N SER A 52 0.39 6.32 17.03
CA SER A 52 -0.44 6.47 18.22
C SER A 52 0.38 6.30 19.51
N PRO A 53 0.13 7.11 20.55
CA PRO A 53 0.75 6.91 21.85
C PRO A 53 0.37 5.55 22.45
N ASP A 54 1.27 4.97 23.25
CA ASP A 54 1.14 3.61 23.82
C ASP A 54 -0.11 3.40 24.69
N THR A 55 -0.76 4.48 25.12
CA THR A 55 -1.99 4.45 25.91
C THR A 55 -3.24 4.15 25.08
N ASP A 56 -3.17 4.28 23.75
CA ASP A 56 -4.28 4.02 22.84
C ASP A 56 -4.18 2.62 22.26
N LYS A 57 -5.21 1.80 22.49
CA LYS A 57 -5.32 0.47 21.89
C LYS A 57 -5.67 0.61 20.41
N PHE A 58 -5.16 -0.32 19.58
CA PHE A 58 -5.45 -0.43 18.15
C PHE A 58 -6.88 -0.01 17.83
N LEU A 59 -7.05 1.10 17.10
CA LEU A 59 -8.38 1.51 16.68
C LEU A 59 -8.81 0.70 15.45
N PRO A 60 -10.12 0.49 15.26
CA PRO A 60 -10.61 -0.24 14.11
C PRO A 60 -10.14 0.44 12.80
N VAL A 61 -9.63 -0.35 11.86
CA VAL A 61 -9.33 0.11 10.50
C VAL A 61 -10.68 0.34 9.81
N THR A 62 -11.08 1.60 9.67
CA THR A 62 -12.39 1.95 9.09
C THR A 62 -12.27 2.91 7.93
N THR A 63 -13.37 3.19 7.26
CA THR A 63 -13.45 4.14 6.15
C THR A 63 -13.65 5.59 6.61
N VAL A 64 -13.72 5.85 7.92
CA VAL A 64 -13.87 7.21 8.44
C VAL A 64 -12.64 8.07 8.13
N ASN A 65 -12.87 9.38 8.04
CA ASN A 65 -11.87 10.35 7.59
C ASN A 65 -11.21 11.13 8.73
N THR A 66 -11.00 10.49 9.89
CA THR A 66 -10.26 11.09 11.00
C THR A 66 -8.78 11.28 10.64
N ALA A 67 -8.09 12.19 11.34
CA ALA A 67 -6.67 12.45 11.11
C ALA A 67 -5.80 11.17 11.21
N ARG A 68 -6.05 10.35 12.23
CA ARG A 68 -5.39 9.05 12.40
C ARG A 68 -5.64 8.10 11.22
N GLN A 69 -6.87 7.97 10.74
CA GLN A 69 -7.19 7.09 9.61
C GLN A 69 -6.61 7.60 8.28
N LYS A 70 -6.50 8.92 8.11
CA LYS A 70 -5.79 9.54 6.99
C LYS A 70 -4.29 9.21 7.05
N PHE A 71 -3.67 9.33 8.24
CA PHE A 71 -2.28 8.95 8.44
C PHE A 71 -2.04 7.47 8.11
N GLN A 72 -2.85 6.56 8.66
CA GLN A 72 -2.73 5.12 8.37
C GLN A 72 -2.76 4.83 6.86
N ARG A 73 -3.69 5.46 6.12
CA ARG A 73 -3.80 5.29 4.66
C ARG A 73 -2.59 5.85 3.93
N ALA A 74 -2.14 7.05 4.31
CA ALA A 74 -0.95 7.67 3.73
C ALA A 74 0.31 6.83 4.00
N PHE A 75 0.46 6.30 5.21
CA PHE A 75 1.56 5.40 5.58
C PHE A 75 1.56 4.13 4.72
N ALA A 76 0.43 3.42 4.64
CA ALA A 76 0.33 2.20 3.85
C ALA A 76 0.58 2.46 2.35
N GLN A 77 0.14 3.60 1.85
CA GLN A 77 0.36 4.00 0.47
C GLN A 77 1.84 4.31 0.20
N GLU A 78 2.50 5.08 1.08
CA GLU A 78 3.93 5.39 0.96
C GLU A 78 4.81 4.15 1.07
N PHE A 79 4.42 3.19 1.91
CA PHE A 79 5.16 1.95 2.09
C PHE A 79 5.11 1.06 0.83
N LEU A 80 3.94 0.95 0.20
CA LEU A 80 3.73 0.10 -0.98
C LEU A 80 4.17 0.76 -2.28
N CYS A 81 3.95 2.07 -2.39
CA CYS A 81 4.27 2.85 -3.57
C CYS A 81 4.97 4.15 -3.12
N PRO A 82 6.28 4.09 -2.83
CA PRO A 82 7.04 5.24 -2.38
C PRO A 82 6.97 6.35 -3.41
N SER A 83 6.56 7.56 -3.00
CA SER A 83 6.20 8.60 -3.97
C SER A 83 7.38 9.10 -4.80
N ASN A 84 8.58 9.12 -4.20
CA ASN A 84 9.80 9.53 -4.90
C ASN A 84 10.21 8.48 -5.93
N ALA A 85 10.24 7.19 -5.55
CA ALA A 85 10.55 6.11 -6.47
C ALA A 85 9.53 6.03 -7.62
N LEU A 86 8.25 6.30 -7.32
CA LEU A 86 7.23 6.40 -8.35
C LEU A 86 7.49 7.55 -9.32
N LYS A 87 7.83 8.75 -8.81
CA LYS A 87 8.14 9.91 -9.66
C LYS A 87 9.39 9.67 -10.52
N ASP A 88 10.41 9.00 -9.97
CA ASP A 88 11.61 8.64 -10.72
C ASP A 88 11.31 7.60 -11.81
N PHE A 89 10.45 6.61 -11.52
CA PHE A 89 10.02 5.60 -12.49
C PHE A 89 9.20 6.19 -13.65
N ILE A 90 8.28 7.09 -13.33
CA ILE A 90 7.37 7.75 -14.28
C ILE A 90 8.10 8.83 -15.09
N GLY A 91 9.04 9.54 -14.46
CA GLY A 91 9.67 10.71 -15.05
C GLY A 91 8.64 11.79 -15.37
N GLU A 92 8.57 12.18 -16.64
CA GLU A 92 7.63 13.18 -17.16
C GLU A 92 6.51 12.56 -18.02
N ASP A 93 6.44 11.23 -18.11
CA ASP A 93 5.43 10.50 -18.89
C ASP A 93 4.28 10.02 -18.01
N PHE A 94 3.19 10.75 -18.00
CA PHE A 94 1.98 10.42 -17.23
C PHE A 94 0.91 9.72 -18.08
N GLY A 95 1.29 9.11 -19.21
CA GLY A 95 0.37 8.35 -20.07
C GLY A 95 -0.16 7.07 -19.40
N GLU A 96 -1.36 6.64 -19.78
CA GLU A 96 -2.05 5.47 -19.22
C GLU A 96 -1.18 4.20 -19.24
N GLU A 97 -0.49 3.95 -20.35
CA GLU A 97 0.44 2.82 -20.50
C GLU A 97 1.56 2.86 -19.44
N LYS A 98 2.13 4.05 -19.18
CA LYS A 98 3.18 4.22 -18.17
C LYS A 98 2.65 4.05 -16.76
N LEU A 99 1.42 4.48 -16.49
CA LEU A 99 0.76 4.28 -15.21
C LEU A 99 0.47 2.80 -14.94
N ASP A 100 0.07 2.04 -15.97
CA ASP A 100 -0.14 0.60 -15.88
C ASP A 100 1.17 -0.17 -15.69
N GLU A 101 2.24 0.23 -16.38
CA GLU A 101 3.60 -0.28 -16.12
C GLU A 101 4.02 -0.04 -14.66
N ALA A 102 3.79 1.17 -14.14
CA ALA A 102 4.10 1.50 -12.76
C ALA A 102 3.25 0.67 -11.78
N ALA A 103 1.96 0.50 -12.05
CA ALA A 103 1.07 -0.34 -11.26
C ALA A 103 1.59 -1.78 -11.17
N HIS A 104 2.04 -2.34 -12.30
CA HIS A 104 2.67 -3.66 -12.34
C HIS A 104 4.00 -3.69 -11.56
N TYR A 105 4.88 -2.72 -11.75
CA TYR A 105 6.20 -2.66 -11.09
C TYR A 105 6.12 -2.48 -9.56
N PHE A 106 5.15 -1.71 -9.07
CA PHE A 106 4.91 -1.53 -7.63
C PHE A 106 3.93 -2.56 -7.06
N ASN A 107 3.38 -3.46 -7.89
CA ASN A 107 2.38 -4.46 -7.52
C ASN A 107 1.17 -3.86 -6.78
N VAL A 108 0.65 -2.75 -7.29
CA VAL A 108 -0.55 -2.06 -6.78
C VAL A 108 -1.54 -1.83 -7.92
N SER A 109 -2.78 -1.44 -7.62
CA SER A 109 -3.70 -1.06 -8.69
C SER A 109 -3.32 0.29 -9.29
N THR A 110 -3.64 0.52 -10.58
CA THR A 110 -3.47 1.82 -11.27
C THR A 110 -4.09 2.97 -10.48
N ARG A 111 -5.24 2.72 -9.84
CA ARG A 111 -5.89 3.67 -8.93
C ARG A 111 -5.00 4.13 -7.78
N VAL A 112 -4.14 3.26 -7.22
CA VAL A 112 -3.18 3.63 -6.17
C VAL A 112 -2.07 4.51 -6.74
N ILE A 113 -1.58 4.22 -7.95
CA ILE A 113 -0.60 5.07 -8.65
C ILE A 113 -1.15 6.48 -8.84
N GLU A 114 -2.28 6.59 -9.52
CA GLU A 114 -3.02 7.84 -9.75
C GLU A 114 -3.25 8.66 -8.48
N THR A 115 -3.79 8.02 -7.44
CA THR A 115 -4.07 8.71 -6.17
C THR A 115 -2.80 9.12 -5.45
N THR A 116 -1.68 8.40 -5.63
CA THR A 116 -0.36 8.81 -5.13
C THR A 116 0.13 10.05 -5.83
N LEU A 117 0.12 10.07 -7.16
CA LEU A 117 0.53 11.23 -7.94
C LEU A 117 -0.27 12.48 -7.58
N VAL A 118 -1.60 12.36 -7.47
CA VAL A 118 -2.46 13.49 -7.08
C VAL A 118 -2.23 13.93 -5.64
N ASN A 119 -2.21 13.00 -4.68
CA ASN A 119 -2.06 13.36 -3.27
C ASN A 119 -0.70 14.01 -2.97
N LYS A 120 0.33 13.68 -3.76
CA LYS A 120 1.68 14.22 -3.66
C LYS A 120 1.90 15.48 -4.50
N GLY A 121 0.92 15.84 -5.34
CA GLY A 121 0.94 17.05 -6.17
C GLY A 121 1.81 16.92 -7.42
N PHE A 122 2.11 15.70 -7.87
CA PHE A 122 2.82 15.46 -9.13
C PHE A 122 1.93 15.67 -10.36
N ILE A 123 0.62 15.41 -10.23
CA ILE A 123 -0.38 15.70 -11.26
C ILE A 123 -1.59 16.42 -10.64
N ASP A 124 -2.32 17.19 -11.44
CA ASP A 124 -3.51 17.90 -10.99
C ASP A 124 -4.67 16.93 -10.72
N ARG A 125 -5.46 17.18 -9.68
CA ARG A 125 -6.60 16.32 -9.33
C ARG A 125 -7.62 16.14 -10.46
N ARG A 126 -7.72 17.10 -11.38
CA ARG A 126 -8.64 17.05 -12.53
C ARG A 126 -8.28 15.93 -13.51
N SER A 127 -7.01 15.53 -13.58
CA SER A 127 -6.54 14.48 -14.48
C SER A 127 -7.05 13.07 -14.13
N LEU A 128 -7.78 12.90 -13.02
CA LEU A 128 -8.42 11.62 -12.65
C LEU A 128 -9.82 11.45 -13.26
N PHE A 129 -10.33 12.46 -13.94
CA PHE A 129 -11.71 12.51 -14.46
C PHE A 129 -11.79 12.77 -15.97
N ASP A 130 -10.64 12.94 -16.61
CA ASP A 130 -10.47 12.99 -18.07
C ASP A 130 -10.27 11.56 -18.60
#